data_AF-A0A090Q4Q7-F1
#
_entry.id   AF-A0A090Q4Q7-F1
#
_cell.length_a   1.000
_cell.length_b   1.000
_cell.length_c   1.000
_cell.angle_alpha   90.00
_cell.angle_beta   90.00
_cell.angle_gamma   90.00
#
_symmetry.space_group_name_H-M   'P 1'
#
loop_
_entity.id
_entity.type
_entity.pdbx_description
1 polymer ?
#
loop_
_entity_poly.entity_id
_entity_poly.type
_entity_poly.pdbx_seq_one_letter_code
_entity_poly.pdbx_strand_id
1 'polypeptide(L)'
;MKEIKHEGESVFATSIGIHENDIWLGTKGASFLLLNREDDKLRFRESITISDFNTLKENSSSFVKLQSDENDLWMLNSGVLTLYEPIKRTTQQVNGQLGINDLITDFIIGDEVLTTFSSRSIYQIPKDVLKSNFKTAPITITEVTVNETPRSLTALSKLDHDENNINFTFNSNGFKASEYVEYQYQINNEEGSWRRVPYGTTQLQFASLSPGDYSFKLRGKNNRSTGYKYLKPVRFTILPPFWQSYWFYALIVLLIIVLTYLIFKRQQEKKNKKRIQEMDKLLMEKKIASLKLENIRSQMNPHFVFNSLNSIQDFIVSNERELASDYLVKFSRLIRKYLDYSQQDEITLGQEIAALKLYLELEKMRFDDELDYSIKIDDTLNIEHIMIPSLLVQPYVENALKHGLMHKPNNRKLMIGCGVIENKKILSIKIEDNGIGRQQSALLNRNRGRSHTSFSTAVNNERASLYKEQFNKPVDIVIEDLVNDGQASGTRVTITLPLN
;
A
#
# COMPACT_ATOMS: atom_id res chain seq x y z
N MET A 1 88.30 -17.69 41.75
CA MET A 1 87.30 -17.59 40.66
C MET A 1 86.22 -16.63 41.10
N LYS A 2 85.97 -15.54 40.35
CA LYS A 2 84.81 -14.66 40.56
C LYS A 2 83.75 -15.03 39.52
N GLU A 3 82.54 -15.26 39.99
CA GLU A 3 81.37 -15.50 39.12
C GLU A 3 80.97 -14.18 38.43
N ILE A 4 80.65 -14.25 37.14
CA ILE A 4 80.13 -13.11 36.38
C ILE A 4 78.61 -13.14 36.49
N LYS A 5 78.02 -12.04 36.98
CA LYS A 5 76.58 -11.88 37.13
C LYS A 5 76.08 -10.73 36.25
N HIS A 6 74.91 -10.92 35.63
CA HIS A 6 74.18 -9.89 34.89
C HIS A 6 72.78 -9.79 35.50
N GLU A 7 72.33 -8.57 35.83
CA GLU A 7 71.04 -8.31 36.51
C GLU A 7 70.80 -9.12 37.81
N GLY A 8 71.88 -9.54 38.49
CA GLY A 8 71.80 -10.32 39.73
C GLY A 8 71.82 -11.84 39.52
N GLU A 9 71.69 -12.33 38.29
CA GLU A 9 71.73 -13.75 37.94
C GLU A 9 73.09 -14.18 37.36
N SER A 10 73.42 -15.46 37.53
CA SER A 10 74.66 -16.05 37.01
C SER A 10 74.59 -16.24 35.49
N VAL A 11 75.62 -15.77 34.79
CA VAL A 11 75.68 -15.87 33.32
C VAL A 11 76.16 -17.27 32.91
N PHE A 12 75.32 -18.01 32.19
CA PHE A 12 75.70 -19.28 31.56
C PHE A 12 76.06 -19.06 30.08
N ALA A 13 77.36 -18.92 29.81
CA ALA A 13 77.89 -18.78 28.46
C ALA A 13 78.07 -20.15 27.78
N THR A 14 77.55 -20.31 26.57
CA THR A 14 77.73 -21.51 25.72
C THR A 14 78.86 -21.36 24.72
N SER A 15 79.26 -20.12 24.42
CA SER A 15 80.33 -19.79 23.49
C SER A 15 80.97 -18.45 23.85
N ILE A 16 82.26 -18.28 23.54
CA ILE A 16 83.04 -17.07 23.77
C ILE A 16 83.76 -16.65 22.49
N GLY A 17 83.70 -15.36 22.16
CA GLY A 17 84.51 -14.72 21.12
C GLY A 17 85.27 -13.54 21.73
N ILE A 18 86.50 -13.29 21.29
CA ILE A 18 87.32 -12.18 21.79
C ILE A 18 87.69 -11.28 20.61
N HIS A 19 87.40 -10.00 20.72
CA HIS A 19 87.78 -8.99 19.74
C HIS A 19 88.41 -7.79 20.46
N GLU A 20 89.69 -7.52 20.20
CA GLU A 20 90.46 -6.49 20.90
C GLU A 20 90.32 -6.62 22.45
N ASN A 21 89.70 -5.63 23.12
CA ASN A 21 89.43 -5.63 24.55
C ASN A 21 88.00 -6.10 24.92
N ASP A 22 87.16 -6.39 23.93
CA ASP A 22 85.78 -6.81 24.12
C ASP A 22 85.66 -8.35 24.07
N ILE A 23 84.96 -8.91 25.06
CA ILE A 23 84.60 -10.32 25.14
C ILE A 23 83.12 -10.47 24.84
N TRP A 24 82.81 -11.26 23.83
CA TRP A 24 81.47 -11.60 23.40
C TRP A 24 81.08 -12.96 23.99
N LEU A 25 80.06 -12.98 24.84
CA LEU A 25 79.52 -14.21 25.40
C LEU A 25 78.16 -14.51 24.76
N GLY A 26 78.05 -15.69 24.14
CA GLY A 26 76.77 -16.23 23.71
C GLY A 26 76.12 -16.98 24.87
N THR A 27 74.88 -16.63 25.22
CA THR A 27 74.15 -17.28 26.31
C THR A 27 73.20 -18.37 25.81
N LYS A 28 72.77 -19.26 26.72
CA LYS A 28 71.74 -20.28 26.44
C LYS A 28 70.37 -19.67 26.10
N GLY A 29 70.14 -18.40 26.44
CA GLY A 29 68.90 -17.65 26.18
C GLY A 29 68.88 -16.88 24.86
N ALA A 30 69.81 -17.17 23.94
CA ALA A 30 69.87 -16.48 22.63
C ALA A 30 70.14 -14.96 22.74
N SER A 31 70.87 -14.54 23.79
CA SER A 31 71.38 -13.18 23.97
C SER A 31 72.92 -13.14 23.92
N PHE A 32 73.46 -12.01 23.46
CA PHE A 32 74.87 -11.67 23.54
C PHE A 32 75.12 -10.79 24.74
N LEU A 33 76.19 -11.07 25.47
CA LEU A 33 76.72 -10.14 26.48
C LEU A 33 78.07 -9.64 25.99
N LEU A 34 78.18 -8.32 25.87
CA LEU A 34 79.44 -7.64 25.60
C LEU A 34 80.09 -7.27 26.92
N LEU A 35 81.29 -7.77 27.16
CA LEU A 35 82.11 -7.45 28.33
C LEU A 35 83.35 -6.68 27.87
N ASN A 36 83.63 -5.52 28.44
CA ASN A 36 84.90 -4.83 28.23
C ASN A 36 85.92 -5.30 29.27
N ARG A 37 87.15 -5.56 28.84
CA ARG A 37 88.32 -5.78 29.70
C ARG A 37 89.02 -4.44 29.98
N GLU A 38 88.69 -3.82 31.10
CA GLU A 38 89.39 -2.62 31.63
C GLU A 38 90.17 -3.01 32.91
N ASP A 39 91.47 -2.71 32.97
CA ASP A 39 92.32 -2.91 34.16
C ASP A 39 92.20 -4.32 34.78
N ASP A 40 92.26 -5.37 33.94
CA ASP A 40 92.09 -6.79 34.32
C ASP A 40 90.76 -7.14 35.01
N LYS A 41 89.74 -6.28 34.88
CA LYS A 41 88.36 -6.54 35.32
C LYS A 41 87.42 -6.59 34.13
N LEU A 42 86.55 -7.60 34.11
CA LEU A 42 85.45 -7.70 33.15
C LEU A 42 84.30 -6.84 33.62
N ARG A 43 83.89 -5.86 32.81
CA ARG A 43 82.71 -5.03 33.04
C ARG A 43 81.67 -5.29 31.96
N PHE A 44 80.43 -5.44 32.39
CA PHE A 44 79.29 -5.55 31.49
C PHE A 44 79.05 -4.24 30.74
N ARG A 45 78.92 -4.32 29.42
CA ARG A 45 78.75 -3.18 28.52
C ARG A 45 77.33 -3.10 27.94
N GLU A 46 76.88 -4.14 27.27
CA GLU A 46 75.56 -4.18 26.62
C GLU A 46 75.07 -5.64 26.49
N SER A 47 73.75 -5.83 26.54
CA SER A 47 73.08 -7.09 26.22
C SER A 47 72.34 -6.88 24.91
N ILE A 48 72.56 -7.75 23.94
CA ILE A 48 71.88 -7.69 22.64
C ILE A 48 71.09 -8.99 22.49
N THR A 49 69.77 -8.89 22.34
CA THR A 49 68.93 -10.07 22.18
C THR A 49 68.74 -10.37 20.70
N ILE A 50 68.65 -11.65 20.32
CA ILE A 50 68.38 -12.03 18.92
C ILE A 50 67.10 -11.38 18.37
N SER A 51 66.11 -11.08 19.22
CA SER A 51 64.88 -10.35 18.89
C SER A 51 65.11 -8.91 18.42
N ASP A 52 66.24 -8.30 18.78
CA ASP A 52 66.61 -6.95 18.31
C ASP A 52 66.97 -6.94 16.81
N PHE A 53 67.18 -8.13 16.24
CA PHE A 53 67.44 -8.33 14.83
C PHE A 53 66.20 -8.92 14.14
N ASN A 54 65.49 -8.10 13.37
CA ASN A 54 64.28 -8.45 12.58
C ASN A 54 64.45 -9.62 11.57
N THR A 55 65.61 -10.28 11.50
CA THR A 55 65.99 -11.30 10.51
C THR A 55 66.14 -12.70 11.10
N LEU A 56 66.22 -12.86 12.42
CA LEU A 56 66.39 -14.15 13.10
C LEU A 56 65.05 -14.57 13.70
N LYS A 57 64.53 -15.75 13.32
CA LYS A 57 63.29 -16.29 13.91
C LYS A 57 63.50 -16.55 15.41
N GLU A 58 62.54 -16.15 16.24
CA GLU A 58 62.54 -16.22 17.72
C GLU A 58 62.85 -17.61 18.33
N ASN A 59 62.93 -18.68 17.54
CA ASN A 59 62.99 -20.06 18.03
C ASN A 59 64.39 -20.68 18.12
N SER A 60 65.48 -19.91 17.97
CA SER A 60 66.84 -20.47 17.94
C SER A 60 67.51 -20.45 19.33
N SER A 61 67.48 -21.58 20.03
CA SER A 61 67.63 -21.71 21.49
C SER A 61 69.03 -21.99 22.05
N SER A 62 70.12 -21.76 21.31
CA SER A 62 71.49 -21.71 21.88
C SER A 62 72.55 -21.40 20.82
N PHE A 63 73.54 -20.56 21.16
CA PHE A 63 74.73 -20.37 20.32
C PHE A 63 75.62 -21.60 20.35
N VAL A 64 75.97 -22.10 19.17
CA VAL A 64 76.86 -23.24 18.96
C VAL A 64 78.31 -22.77 18.92
N LYS A 65 78.59 -21.64 18.25
CA LYS A 65 79.94 -21.08 18.11
C LYS A 65 79.91 -19.57 17.84
N LEU A 66 80.89 -18.86 18.41
CA LEU A 66 81.18 -17.46 18.14
C LEU A 66 82.65 -17.29 17.80
N GLN A 67 82.94 -16.53 16.75
CA GLN A 67 84.31 -16.21 16.35
C GLN A 67 84.36 -14.80 15.75
N SER A 68 85.35 -14.02 16.17
CA SER A 68 85.64 -12.70 15.61
C SER A 68 86.50 -12.82 14.34
N ASP A 69 86.29 -11.90 13.40
CA ASP A 69 87.03 -11.78 12.14
C ASP A 69 87.25 -10.30 11.84
N GLU A 70 88.44 -9.80 12.20
CA GLU A 70 88.69 -8.35 12.26
C GLU A 70 87.53 -7.67 12.98
N ASN A 71 86.89 -6.68 12.37
CA ASN A 71 85.81 -5.89 12.97
C ASN A 71 84.43 -6.58 13.01
N ASP A 72 84.30 -7.79 12.47
CA ASP A 72 83.01 -8.49 12.34
C ASP A 72 82.91 -9.72 13.26
N LEU A 73 81.68 -10.09 13.61
CA LEU A 73 81.39 -11.24 14.49
C LEU A 73 80.60 -12.32 13.74
N TRP A 74 81.15 -13.53 13.70
CA TRP A 74 80.50 -14.71 13.15
C TRP A 74 79.82 -15.54 14.23
N MET A 75 78.57 -15.91 13.96
CA MET A 75 77.67 -16.48 14.95
C MET A 75 76.95 -17.68 14.34
N LEU A 76 77.14 -18.85 14.94
CA LEU A 76 76.42 -20.06 14.56
C LEU A 76 75.34 -20.37 15.60
N ASN A 77 74.07 -20.34 15.19
CA ASN A 77 72.94 -20.69 16.04
C ASN A 77 72.05 -21.72 15.36
N SER A 78 71.92 -22.90 15.98
CA SER A 78 70.98 -23.95 15.55
C SER A 78 71.06 -24.28 14.04
N GLY A 79 72.26 -24.29 13.47
CA GLY A 79 72.48 -24.57 12.05
C GLY A 79 72.54 -23.34 11.12
N VAL A 80 72.21 -22.14 11.63
CA VAL A 80 72.21 -20.88 10.88
C VAL A 80 73.46 -20.08 11.20
N LEU A 81 74.30 -19.85 10.20
CA LEU A 81 75.48 -19.01 10.32
C LEU A 81 75.14 -17.56 9.95
N THR A 82 75.49 -16.63 10.84
CA THR A 82 75.18 -15.21 10.73
C THR A 82 76.43 -14.38 10.96
N LEU A 83 76.69 -13.44 10.06
CA LEU A 83 77.66 -12.37 10.22
C LEU A 83 76.97 -11.17 10.87
N TYR A 84 77.57 -10.63 11.92
CA TYR A 84 77.15 -9.41 12.59
C TYR A 84 78.24 -8.35 12.45
N GLU A 85 77.87 -7.18 11.92
CA GLU A 85 78.74 -6.01 11.80
C GLU A 85 78.42 -5.06 12.97
N PRO A 86 79.22 -5.02 14.06
CA PRO A 86 78.90 -4.29 15.28
C PRO A 86 78.76 -2.78 15.07
N ILE A 87 79.57 -2.21 14.18
CA ILE A 87 79.58 -0.76 13.89
C ILE A 87 78.27 -0.34 13.20
N LYS A 88 77.80 -1.13 12.23
CA LYS A 88 76.57 -0.84 11.47
C LYS A 88 75.31 -1.37 12.17
N ARG A 89 75.49 -2.24 13.18
CA ARG A 89 74.43 -3.00 13.84
C ARG A 89 73.56 -3.78 12.82
N THR A 90 74.20 -4.30 11.76
CA THR A 90 73.54 -5.08 10.71
C THR A 90 73.90 -6.55 10.82
N THR A 91 72.94 -7.42 10.51
CA THR A 91 73.16 -8.87 10.44
C THR A 91 72.97 -9.38 9.02
N GLN A 92 73.75 -10.40 8.69
CA GLN A 92 73.71 -11.03 7.39
C GLN A 92 73.81 -12.55 7.54
N GLN A 93 72.77 -13.27 7.16
CA GLN A 93 72.77 -14.73 7.21
C GLN A 93 73.46 -15.32 5.98
N VAL A 94 74.16 -16.43 6.22
CA VAL A 94 74.60 -17.37 5.18
C VAL A 94 73.45 -18.33 4.92
N ASN A 95 72.93 -18.30 3.70
CA ASN A 95 71.72 -19.03 3.33
C ASN A 95 71.82 -19.56 1.89
N GLY A 96 70.72 -20.14 1.40
CA GLY A 96 70.64 -20.72 0.07
C GLY A 96 70.95 -19.77 -1.08
N GLN A 97 70.87 -18.44 -0.92
CA GLN A 97 71.29 -17.48 -1.95
C GLN A 97 72.80 -17.53 -2.23
N LEU A 98 73.58 -17.99 -1.26
CA LEU A 98 75.03 -18.21 -1.38
C LEU A 98 75.38 -19.65 -1.78
N GLY A 99 74.37 -20.47 -2.14
CA GLY A 99 74.55 -21.86 -2.53
C GLY A 99 74.58 -22.87 -1.38
N ILE A 100 74.35 -22.43 -0.14
CA ILE A 100 74.37 -23.30 1.05
C ILE A 100 72.95 -23.56 1.53
N ASN A 101 72.48 -24.80 1.39
CA ASN A 101 71.17 -25.24 1.84
C ASN A 101 71.21 -26.24 3.01
N ASP A 102 72.41 -26.63 3.47
CA ASP A 102 72.60 -27.53 4.60
C ASP A 102 72.68 -26.79 5.92
N LEU A 103 72.30 -27.46 7.02
CA LEU A 103 72.51 -26.93 8.37
C LEU A 103 74.00 -26.99 8.72
N ILE A 104 74.55 -25.83 9.08
CA ILE A 104 75.97 -25.68 9.41
C ILE A 104 76.20 -26.17 10.84
N THR A 105 77.11 -27.13 11.01
CA THR A 105 77.48 -27.67 12.32
C THR A 105 78.71 -26.99 12.91
N ASP A 106 79.63 -26.51 12.07
CA ASP A 106 80.82 -25.76 12.48
C ASP A 106 81.31 -24.85 11.35
N PHE A 107 82.19 -23.90 11.64
CA PHE A 107 82.84 -23.05 10.65
C PHE A 107 84.26 -22.66 11.07
N ILE A 108 85.13 -22.40 10.09
CA ILE A 108 86.49 -21.89 10.25
C ILE A 108 86.67 -20.69 9.34
N ILE A 109 87.20 -19.61 9.92
CA ILE A 109 87.51 -18.38 9.23
C ILE A 109 88.98 -18.43 8.80
N GLY A 110 89.25 -18.41 7.50
CA GLY A 110 90.58 -18.14 6.94
C GLY A 110 90.70 -16.69 6.46
N ASP A 111 91.86 -16.30 5.94
CA ASP A 111 92.10 -14.90 5.52
C ASP A 111 91.19 -14.48 4.36
N GLU A 112 91.10 -15.30 3.30
CA GLU A 112 90.30 -15.01 2.10
C GLU A 112 88.98 -15.79 2.01
N VAL A 113 88.89 -16.93 2.71
CA VAL A 113 87.77 -17.88 2.60
C VAL A 113 87.19 -18.26 3.96
N LEU A 114 85.86 -18.38 4.01
CA LEU A 114 85.12 -18.98 5.10
C LEU A 114 84.83 -20.44 4.76
N THR A 115 85.31 -21.37 5.59
CA THR A 115 85.00 -22.80 5.45
C THR A 115 83.88 -23.18 6.41
N THR A 116 82.79 -23.74 5.91
CA THR A 116 81.67 -24.21 6.73
C THR A 116 81.52 -25.73 6.62
N PHE A 117 81.14 -26.35 7.72
CA PHE A 117 80.97 -27.79 7.84
C PHE A 117 79.50 -28.09 8.08
N SER A 118 78.98 -29.09 7.38
CA SER A 118 77.65 -29.65 7.62
C SER A 118 77.76 -31.16 7.87
N SER A 119 76.64 -31.79 8.22
CA SER A 119 76.57 -33.26 8.32
C SER A 119 76.82 -34.01 7.01
N ARG A 120 76.78 -33.32 5.85
CA ARG A 120 76.82 -33.95 4.52
C ARG A 120 77.93 -33.42 3.62
N SER A 121 78.50 -32.26 3.93
CA SER A 121 79.29 -31.47 2.98
C SER A 121 80.18 -30.45 3.70
N ILE A 122 81.22 -30.01 3.01
CA ILE A 122 82.10 -28.92 3.42
C ILE A 122 82.02 -27.86 2.31
N TYR A 123 81.72 -26.61 2.67
CA TYR A 123 81.66 -25.50 1.72
C TYR A 123 82.76 -24.50 1.99
N GLN A 124 83.43 -24.03 0.95
CA GLN A 124 84.36 -22.90 1.02
C GLN A 124 83.75 -21.69 0.29
N ILE A 125 83.63 -20.58 1.00
CA ILE A 125 83.00 -19.35 0.51
C ILE A 125 84.06 -18.23 0.52
N PRO A 126 84.37 -17.62 -0.62
CA PRO A 126 85.17 -16.40 -0.67
C PRO A 126 84.51 -15.26 0.12
N LYS A 127 85.27 -14.55 0.96
CA LYS A 127 84.72 -13.51 1.85
C LYS A 127 84.14 -12.30 1.09
N ASP A 128 84.62 -12.03 -0.11
CA ASP A 128 84.12 -10.97 -1.00
C ASP A 128 82.67 -11.24 -1.47
N VAL A 129 82.32 -12.50 -1.71
CA VAL A 129 80.96 -12.92 -2.10
C VAL A 129 79.95 -12.63 -0.98
N LEU A 130 80.37 -12.72 0.28
CA LEU A 130 79.52 -12.40 1.43
C LEU A 130 79.09 -10.93 1.42
N LYS A 131 80.00 -10.02 1.02
CA LYS A 131 79.77 -8.57 0.93
C LYS A 131 78.95 -8.16 -0.30
N SER A 132 78.62 -9.10 -1.20
CA SER A 132 77.85 -8.80 -2.41
C SER A 132 76.37 -8.51 -2.13
N ASN A 133 75.86 -7.44 -2.75
CA ASN A 133 74.45 -7.08 -2.72
C ASN A 133 73.70 -7.81 -3.84
N PHE A 134 72.56 -8.42 -3.51
CA PHE A 134 71.68 -9.00 -4.52
C PHE A 134 70.78 -7.93 -5.14
N LYS A 135 70.55 -8.04 -6.45
CA LYS A 135 69.60 -7.18 -7.15
C LYS A 135 68.19 -7.75 -7.00
N THR A 136 67.21 -6.88 -6.78
CA THR A 136 65.80 -7.26 -6.86
C THR A 136 65.37 -7.25 -8.33
N ALA A 137 64.83 -8.37 -8.81
CA ALA A 137 64.27 -8.48 -10.16
C ALA A 137 63.01 -7.60 -10.31
N PRO A 138 62.65 -7.18 -11.54
CA PRO A 138 61.37 -6.53 -11.79
C PRO A 138 60.20 -7.42 -11.36
N ILE A 139 59.19 -6.81 -10.76
CA ILE A 139 57.96 -7.48 -10.34
C ILE A 139 57.00 -7.44 -11.52
N THR A 140 56.36 -8.57 -11.81
CA THR A 140 55.37 -8.69 -12.87
C THR A 140 54.11 -9.34 -12.33
N ILE A 141 52.96 -8.90 -12.83
CA ILE A 141 51.69 -9.62 -12.62
C ILE A 141 51.65 -10.75 -13.63
N THR A 142 51.54 -11.98 -13.14
CA THR A 142 51.44 -13.18 -13.98
C THR A 142 50.00 -13.49 -14.35
N GLU A 143 49.06 -13.20 -13.45
CA GLU A 143 47.63 -13.47 -13.64
C GLU A 143 46.79 -12.47 -12.84
N VAL A 144 45.63 -12.11 -13.40
CA VAL A 144 44.57 -11.43 -12.66
C VAL A 144 43.27 -12.18 -12.87
N THR A 145 42.57 -12.48 -11.78
CA THR A 145 41.23 -13.08 -11.84
C THR A 145 40.21 -12.16 -11.20
N VAL A 146 39.05 -11.99 -11.85
CA VAL A 146 37.88 -11.26 -11.34
C VAL A 146 36.78 -12.28 -11.14
N ASN A 147 36.27 -12.44 -9.92
CA ASN A 147 35.32 -13.49 -9.54
C ASN A 147 35.75 -14.88 -10.07
N GLU A 148 37.02 -15.24 -9.81
CA GLU A 148 37.64 -16.52 -10.26
C GLU A 148 37.83 -16.66 -11.78
N THR A 149 37.37 -15.69 -12.60
CA THR A 149 37.57 -15.70 -14.05
C THR A 149 38.83 -14.93 -14.44
N PRO A 150 39.78 -15.53 -15.20
CA PRO A 150 40.97 -14.83 -15.67
C PRO A 150 40.63 -13.63 -16.56
N ARG A 151 41.26 -12.49 -16.30
CA ARG A 151 41.09 -11.23 -17.05
C ARG A 151 42.44 -10.62 -17.39
N SER A 152 42.49 -9.93 -18.53
CA SER A 152 43.67 -9.14 -18.91
C SER A 152 43.74 -7.83 -18.11
N LEU A 153 44.96 -7.32 -17.88
CA LEU A 153 45.18 -6.04 -17.19
C LEU A 153 44.49 -4.85 -17.87
N THR A 154 44.32 -4.87 -19.19
CA THR A 154 43.60 -3.84 -19.95
C THR A 154 42.08 -3.90 -19.74
N ALA A 155 41.53 -5.10 -19.53
CA ALA A 155 40.11 -5.30 -19.29
C ALA A 155 39.68 -4.87 -17.88
N LEU A 156 40.61 -4.68 -16.93
CA LEU A 156 40.32 -4.21 -15.58
C LEU A 156 39.94 -2.72 -15.51
N SER A 157 40.02 -1.96 -16.59
CA SER A 157 39.77 -0.51 -16.55
C SER A 157 38.37 -0.15 -16.03
N LYS A 158 37.35 -0.97 -16.34
CA LYS A 158 35.98 -0.84 -15.83
C LYS A 158 35.41 -2.21 -15.53
N LEU A 159 34.85 -2.35 -14.35
CA LEU A 159 34.22 -3.57 -13.85
C LEU A 159 32.78 -3.25 -13.46
N ASP A 160 31.89 -4.21 -13.67
CA ASP A 160 30.51 -4.12 -13.21
C ASP A 160 30.43 -4.24 -11.68
N HIS A 161 29.31 -3.81 -11.09
CA HIS A 161 29.13 -3.76 -9.62
C HIS A 161 29.29 -5.14 -8.92
N ASP A 162 29.04 -6.22 -9.64
CA ASP A 162 29.15 -7.61 -9.18
C ASP A 162 30.56 -8.19 -9.39
N GLU A 163 31.39 -7.54 -10.20
CA GLU A 163 32.79 -7.87 -10.46
C GLU A 163 33.73 -7.33 -9.35
N ASN A 164 33.42 -7.65 -8.09
CA ASN A 164 34.04 -7.01 -6.92
C ASN A 164 35.07 -7.86 -6.16
N ASN A 165 35.34 -9.10 -6.60
CA ASN A 165 36.40 -9.95 -6.05
C ASN A 165 37.56 -10.02 -7.03
N ILE A 166 38.68 -9.36 -6.70
CA ILE A 166 39.83 -9.25 -7.59
C ILE A 166 41.03 -9.89 -6.94
N ASN A 167 41.74 -10.70 -7.69
CA ASN A 167 42.91 -11.41 -7.21
C ASN A 167 44.09 -11.21 -8.17
N PHE A 168 45.21 -10.75 -7.61
CA PHE A 168 46.44 -10.46 -8.33
C PHE A 168 47.51 -11.49 -7.99
N THR A 169 47.92 -12.27 -8.98
CA THR A 169 49.07 -13.16 -8.88
C THR A 169 50.29 -12.46 -9.48
N PHE A 170 51.39 -12.40 -8.74
CA PHE A 170 52.60 -11.70 -9.13
C PHE A 170 53.84 -12.53 -8.84
N ASN A 171 54.93 -12.23 -9.56
CA ASN A 171 56.21 -12.87 -9.36
C ASN A 171 57.36 -11.90 -9.63
N SER A 172 58.50 -12.16 -9.00
CA SER A 172 59.78 -11.57 -9.35
C SER A 172 60.69 -12.69 -9.87
N ASN A 173 61.16 -12.58 -11.10
CA ASN A 173 62.00 -13.60 -11.74
C ASN A 173 63.43 -13.57 -11.16
N GLY A 174 63.60 -14.10 -9.96
CA GLY A 174 64.88 -14.22 -9.26
C GLY A 174 65.05 -15.57 -8.55
N PHE A 175 66.29 -16.00 -8.36
CA PHE A 175 66.60 -17.25 -7.67
C PHE A 175 66.02 -17.23 -6.24
N LYS A 176 65.18 -18.23 -5.93
CA LYS A 176 64.47 -18.34 -4.64
C LYS A 176 63.75 -17.05 -4.21
N ALA A 177 63.15 -16.31 -5.16
CA ALA A 177 62.51 -15.03 -4.87
C ALA A 177 61.41 -15.10 -3.80
N SER A 178 60.65 -16.21 -3.74
CA SER A 178 59.61 -16.45 -2.74
C SER A 178 60.13 -16.50 -1.30
N GLU A 179 61.39 -16.90 -1.10
CA GLU A 179 62.02 -17.01 0.23
C GLU A 179 62.68 -15.71 0.68
N TYR A 180 63.12 -14.87 -0.26
CA TYR A 180 64.04 -13.76 0.04
C TYR A 180 63.61 -12.38 -0.44
N VAL A 181 62.51 -12.27 -1.18
CA VAL A 181 61.93 -10.98 -1.58
C VAL A 181 60.78 -10.65 -0.66
N GLU A 182 60.90 -9.55 0.08
CA GLU A 182 59.81 -8.99 0.86
C GLU A 182 58.93 -8.15 -0.08
N TYR A 183 57.65 -8.51 -0.18
CA TYR A 183 56.66 -7.73 -0.93
C TYR A 183 55.84 -6.85 -0.01
N GLN A 184 55.47 -5.68 -0.51
CA GLN A 184 54.59 -4.74 0.16
C GLN A 184 53.58 -4.17 -0.84
N TYR A 185 52.33 -4.01 -0.42
CA TYR A 185 51.27 -3.51 -1.28
C TYR A 185 50.52 -2.33 -0.66
N GLN A 186 49.85 -1.57 -1.51
CA GLN A 186 48.98 -0.45 -1.16
C GLN A 186 47.76 -0.46 -2.09
N ILE A 187 46.58 -0.15 -1.54
CA ILE A 187 45.37 0.14 -2.31
C ILE A 187 44.90 1.55 -1.92
N ASN A 188 44.49 2.35 -2.91
CA ASN A 188 43.81 3.65 -2.75
C ASN A 188 44.61 4.83 -2.16
N ASN A 189 45.92 4.90 -2.40
CA ASN A 189 46.73 6.11 -2.15
C ASN A 189 46.65 6.69 -0.72
N GLU A 190 46.45 5.87 0.31
CA GLU A 190 46.69 6.31 1.68
C GLU A 190 48.19 6.50 1.91
N GLU A 191 48.69 7.73 1.81
CA GLU A 191 50.12 8.03 1.96
C GLU A 191 50.67 7.42 3.27
N GLY A 192 51.71 6.59 3.14
CA GLY A 192 52.42 5.98 4.28
C GLY A 192 52.00 4.56 4.70
N SER A 193 50.86 4.01 4.24
CA SER A 193 50.32 2.72 4.73
C SER A 193 50.69 1.47 3.89
N TRP A 194 51.98 1.27 3.57
CA TRP A 194 52.42 0.05 2.90
C TRP A 194 52.21 -1.18 3.81
N ARG A 195 51.41 -2.14 3.34
CA ARG A 195 51.14 -3.40 4.05
C ARG A 195 52.12 -4.47 3.59
N ARG A 196 52.70 -5.22 4.55
CA ARG A 196 53.62 -6.32 4.26
C ARG A 196 52.86 -7.56 3.79
N VAL A 197 53.41 -8.24 2.79
CA VAL A 197 52.95 -9.54 2.32
C VAL A 197 53.82 -10.62 2.98
N PRO A 198 53.24 -11.69 3.55
CA PRO A 198 54.01 -12.81 4.08
C PRO A 198 54.96 -13.41 3.03
N TYR A 199 56.15 -13.85 3.47
CA TYR A 199 57.08 -14.58 2.60
C TYR A 199 56.41 -15.85 2.05
N GLY A 200 56.73 -16.20 0.80
CA GLY A 200 56.10 -17.30 0.07
C GLY A 200 54.77 -16.96 -0.61
N THR A 201 54.11 -15.86 -0.24
CA THR A 201 52.84 -15.44 -0.84
C THR A 201 53.06 -14.65 -2.14
N THR A 202 52.56 -15.18 -3.25
CA THR A 202 52.61 -14.59 -4.59
C THR A 202 51.26 -14.12 -5.10
N GLN A 203 50.24 -14.16 -4.24
CA GLN A 203 48.85 -13.89 -4.60
C GLN A 203 48.21 -12.97 -3.56
N LEU A 204 47.50 -11.93 -4.02
CA LEU A 204 46.77 -11.00 -3.17
C LEU A 204 45.31 -10.90 -3.63
N GLN A 205 44.39 -11.26 -2.73
CA GLN A 205 42.96 -11.20 -2.96
C GLN A 205 42.32 -9.99 -2.27
N PHE A 206 41.49 -9.27 -3.03
CA PHE A 206 40.64 -8.19 -2.57
C PHE A 206 39.19 -8.63 -2.77
N ALA A 207 38.55 -9.07 -1.68
CA ALA A 207 37.16 -9.52 -1.71
C ALA A 207 36.19 -8.35 -1.44
N SER A 208 35.02 -8.41 -2.06
CA SER A 208 33.88 -7.53 -1.79
C SER A 208 34.21 -6.04 -1.83
N LEU A 209 34.96 -5.60 -2.84
CA LEU A 209 35.27 -4.18 -3.02
C LEU A 209 33.99 -3.36 -3.30
N SER A 210 33.82 -2.24 -2.61
CA SER A 210 32.72 -1.31 -2.86
C SER A 210 32.86 -0.64 -4.24
N PRO A 211 31.77 -0.17 -4.85
CA PRO A 211 31.87 0.66 -6.05
C PRO A 211 32.76 1.90 -5.84
N GLY A 212 33.62 2.20 -6.80
CA GLY A 212 34.59 3.28 -6.70
C GLY A 212 35.84 3.07 -7.53
N ASP A 213 36.74 4.05 -7.47
CA ASP A 213 38.03 4.02 -8.15
C ASP A 213 39.11 3.42 -7.25
N TYR A 214 39.88 2.50 -7.81
CA TYR A 214 40.94 1.81 -7.11
C TYR A 214 42.29 1.96 -7.80
N SER A 215 43.35 2.06 -6.98
CA SER A 215 44.74 2.08 -7.45
C SER A 215 45.56 1.09 -6.63
N PHE A 216 45.85 -0.07 -7.22
CA PHE A 216 46.72 -1.09 -6.65
C PHE A 216 48.19 -0.80 -6.98
N LYS A 217 49.04 -0.77 -5.95
CA LYS A 217 50.49 -0.65 -6.07
C LYS A 217 51.17 -1.78 -5.33
N LEU A 218 52.23 -2.31 -5.92
CA LEU A 218 53.05 -3.37 -5.37
C LEU A 218 54.52 -2.97 -5.48
N ARG A 219 55.28 -3.19 -4.42
CA ARG A 219 56.73 -3.06 -4.40
C ARG A 219 57.36 -4.27 -3.73
N GLY A 220 58.62 -4.52 -4.03
CA GLY A 220 59.34 -5.67 -3.52
C GLY A 220 60.82 -5.35 -3.38
N LYS A 221 61.44 -5.95 -2.37
CA LYS A 221 62.86 -5.76 -2.08
C LYS A 221 63.45 -7.09 -1.62
N ASN A 222 64.49 -7.55 -2.31
CA ASN A 222 65.31 -8.64 -1.82
C ASN A 222 65.98 -8.21 -0.50
N ASN A 223 66.04 -9.10 0.48
CA ASN A 223 66.61 -8.83 1.81
C ASN A 223 68.05 -8.24 1.77
N ARG A 224 68.84 -8.55 0.74
CA ARG A 224 70.20 -8.04 0.51
C ARG A 224 70.29 -6.94 -0.57
N SER A 225 69.16 -6.41 -1.04
CA SER A 225 69.11 -5.28 -1.97
C SER A 225 69.13 -3.95 -1.22
N THR A 226 69.62 -2.88 -1.85
CA THR A 226 69.59 -1.53 -1.27
C THR A 226 68.24 -0.85 -1.48
N GLY A 227 67.59 -1.10 -2.63
CA GLY A 227 66.34 -0.44 -3.02
C GLY A 227 65.17 -1.39 -3.31
N TYR A 228 63.96 -0.82 -3.26
CA TYR A 228 62.73 -1.46 -3.72
C TYR A 228 62.59 -1.38 -5.24
N LYS A 229 61.97 -2.39 -5.83
CA LYS A 229 61.43 -2.36 -7.20
C LYS A 229 59.92 -2.18 -7.13
N TYR A 230 59.40 -1.34 -8.02
CA TYR A 230 58.00 -0.96 -8.06
C TYR A 230 57.34 -1.56 -9.30
N LEU A 231 56.17 -2.15 -9.09
CA LEU A 231 55.26 -2.51 -10.16
C LEU A 231 54.56 -1.24 -10.68
N LYS A 232 54.25 -1.20 -11.98
CA LYS A 232 53.38 -0.17 -12.55
C LYS A 232 52.01 -0.21 -11.83
N PRO A 233 51.48 0.93 -11.34
CA PRO A 233 50.19 0.95 -10.66
C PRO A 233 49.07 0.42 -11.56
N VAL A 234 48.24 -0.48 -11.03
CA VAL A 234 47.05 -1.00 -11.72
C VAL A 234 45.86 -0.20 -11.23
N ARG A 235 45.17 0.48 -12.15
CA ARG A 235 43.98 1.28 -11.86
C ARG A 235 42.75 0.59 -12.44
N PHE A 236 41.70 0.51 -11.65
CA PHE A 236 40.42 -0.08 -12.04
C PHE A 236 39.27 0.64 -11.34
N THR A 237 38.10 0.64 -11.96
CA THR A 237 36.88 1.26 -11.43
C THR A 237 35.77 0.23 -11.37
N ILE A 238 35.13 0.10 -10.21
CA ILE A 238 33.92 -0.73 -10.04
C ILE A 238 32.71 0.20 -10.14
N LEU A 239 31.87 -0.02 -11.14
CA LEU A 239 30.68 0.80 -11.38
C LEU A 239 29.62 0.56 -10.29
N PRO A 240 28.88 1.60 -9.86
CA PRO A 240 27.77 1.39 -8.95
C PRO A 240 26.64 0.63 -9.65
N PRO A 241 25.83 -0.14 -8.92
CA PRO A 241 24.70 -0.83 -9.49
C PRO A 241 23.64 0.13 -10.03
N PHE A 242 22.85 -0.34 -10.99
CA PHE A 242 21.84 0.49 -11.66
C PHE A 242 20.78 1.06 -10.68
N TRP A 243 20.44 0.34 -9.60
CA TRP A 243 19.47 0.80 -8.60
C TRP A 243 19.99 1.92 -7.68
N GLN A 244 21.29 2.20 -7.70
CA GLN A 244 21.88 3.36 -7.02
C GLN A 244 22.04 4.57 -7.95
N SER A 245 21.66 4.44 -9.22
CA SER A 245 21.75 5.53 -10.20
C SER A 245 20.61 6.55 -10.05
N TYR A 246 20.88 7.82 -10.32
CA TYR A 246 19.88 8.91 -10.23
C TYR A 246 18.63 8.69 -11.09
N TRP A 247 18.77 8.12 -12.28
CA TRP A 247 17.64 7.84 -13.17
C TRP A 247 16.66 6.83 -12.57
N PHE A 248 17.15 5.87 -11.79
CA PHE A 248 16.31 4.87 -11.14
C PHE A 248 15.48 5.49 -10.01
N TYR A 249 16.09 6.37 -9.21
CA TYR A 249 15.34 7.18 -8.23
C TYR A 249 14.28 8.05 -8.89
N ALA A 250 14.58 8.68 -10.03
CA ALA A 250 13.60 9.45 -10.79
C ALA A 250 12.40 8.60 -11.25
N LEU A 251 12.64 7.35 -11.67
CA LEU A 251 11.60 6.41 -12.08
C LEU A 251 10.71 6.00 -10.89
N ILE A 252 11.29 5.77 -9.71
CA ILE A 252 10.53 5.50 -8.47
C ILE A 252 9.62 6.69 -8.13
N VAL A 253 10.16 7.91 -8.17
CA VAL A 253 9.38 9.14 -7.91
C VAL A 253 8.23 9.28 -8.90
N LEU A 254 8.49 9.05 -10.19
CA LEU A 254 7.45 9.07 -11.22
C LEU A 254 6.35 8.04 -10.95
N LEU A 255 6.73 6.81 -10.57
CA LEU A 255 5.78 5.75 -10.25
C LEU A 255 4.90 6.11 -9.04
N ILE A 256 5.47 6.74 -8.01
CA ILE A 256 4.73 7.25 -6.85
C ILE A 256 3.74 8.33 -7.28
N ILE A 257 4.15 9.30 -8.12
CA ILE A 257 3.27 10.36 -8.62
C ILE A 257 2.09 9.76 -9.40
N VAL A 258 2.34 8.82 -10.30
CA VAL A 258 1.29 8.14 -11.09
C VAL A 258 0.33 7.38 -10.19
N LEU A 259 0.85 6.63 -9.21
CA LEU A 259 0.01 5.88 -8.27
C LEU A 259 -0.87 6.82 -7.44
N THR A 260 -0.30 7.92 -6.95
CA THR A 260 -1.02 8.95 -6.18
C THR A 260 -2.11 9.61 -7.02
N TYR A 261 -1.82 9.92 -8.28
CA TYR A 261 -2.80 10.45 -9.23
C TYR A 261 -3.96 9.46 -9.49
N LEU A 262 -3.65 8.18 -9.70
CA LEU A 262 -4.68 7.14 -9.91
C LEU A 262 -5.59 6.96 -8.69
N ILE A 263 -5.02 6.98 -7.48
CA ILE A 263 -5.79 6.93 -6.23
C ILE A 263 -6.70 8.16 -6.11
N PHE A 264 -6.16 9.36 -6.35
CA PHE A 264 -6.93 10.61 -6.30
C PHE A 264 -8.09 10.60 -7.31
N LYS A 265 -7.82 10.19 -8.56
CA LYS A 265 -8.84 10.05 -9.61
C LYS A 265 -9.96 9.10 -9.20
N ARG A 266 -9.61 7.93 -8.64
CA ARG A 266 -10.60 6.96 -8.14
C ARG A 266 -11.44 7.52 -6.99
N GLN A 267 -10.86 8.30 -6.09
CA GLN A 267 -11.61 8.94 -5.01
C GLN A 267 -12.60 9.98 -5.54
N GLN A 268 -12.19 10.79 -6.52
CA GLN A 268 -13.07 11.77 -7.19
C GLN A 268 -14.27 11.08 -7.85
N GLU A 269 -14.04 10.01 -8.60
CA GLU A 269 -15.11 9.25 -9.27
C GLU A 269 -16.11 8.66 -8.26
N LYS A 270 -15.64 8.09 -7.15
CA LYS A 270 -16.53 7.60 -6.08
C LYS A 270 -17.38 8.71 -5.46
N LYS A 271 -16.78 9.89 -5.22
CA LYS A 271 -17.52 11.05 -4.67
C LYS A 271 -18.57 11.56 -5.65
N ASN A 272 -18.25 11.61 -6.94
CA ASN A 272 -19.21 12.03 -7.97
C ASN A 272 -20.37 11.04 -8.11
N LYS A 273 -20.12 9.72 -8.07
CA LYS A 273 -21.19 8.71 -8.08
C LYS A 273 -22.16 8.87 -6.91
N LYS A 274 -21.64 9.12 -5.69
CA LYS A 274 -22.49 9.37 -4.51
C LYS A 274 -23.35 10.62 -4.67
N ARG A 275 -22.78 11.73 -5.17
CA ARG A 275 -23.52 12.97 -5.42
C ARG A 275 -24.66 12.79 -6.43
N ILE A 276 -24.42 12.00 -7.49
CA ILE A 276 -25.45 11.71 -8.49
C ILE A 276 -26.58 10.89 -7.85
N GLN A 277 -26.25 9.86 -7.06
CA GLN A 277 -27.26 9.06 -6.35
C GLN A 277 -28.08 9.88 -5.35
N GLU A 278 -27.44 10.79 -4.61
CA GLU A 278 -28.14 11.70 -3.70
C GLU A 278 -29.08 12.65 -4.46
N MET A 279 -28.63 13.18 -5.60
CA MET A 279 -29.45 14.04 -6.46
C MET A 279 -30.67 13.30 -7.02
N ASP A 280 -30.47 12.07 -7.52
CA ASP A 280 -31.55 11.24 -8.08
C ASP A 280 -32.59 10.91 -7.00
N LYS A 281 -32.14 10.62 -5.77
CA LYS A 281 -33.04 10.38 -4.63
C LYS A 281 -33.89 11.61 -4.31
N LEU A 282 -33.29 12.80 -4.24
CA LEU A 282 -34.01 14.05 -3.98
C LEU A 282 -35.02 14.38 -5.09
N LEU A 283 -34.66 14.13 -6.36
CA LEU A 283 -35.58 14.32 -7.49
C LEU A 283 -36.77 13.36 -7.40
N MET A 284 -36.54 12.11 -7.00
CA MET A 284 -37.60 11.11 -6.84
C MET A 284 -38.53 11.47 -5.67
N GLU A 285 -37.99 11.90 -4.53
CA GLU A 285 -38.78 12.40 -3.39
C GLU A 285 -39.65 13.59 -3.78
N LYS A 286 -39.09 14.56 -4.52
CA LYS A 286 -39.85 15.71 -5.04
C LYS A 286 -40.98 15.29 -5.97
N LYS A 287 -40.73 14.32 -6.86
CA LYS A 287 -41.75 13.78 -7.78
C LYS A 287 -42.87 13.08 -7.02
N ILE A 288 -42.54 12.30 -6.00
CA ILE A 288 -43.55 11.65 -5.13
C ILE A 288 -44.38 12.71 -4.41
N ALA A 289 -43.74 13.75 -3.85
CA ALA A 289 -44.44 14.84 -3.17
C ALA A 289 -45.39 15.59 -4.13
N SER A 290 -44.97 15.88 -5.36
CA SER A 290 -45.84 16.55 -6.35
C SER A 290 -47.03 15.68 -6.74
N LEU A 291 -46.84 14.38 -6.94
CA LEU A 291 -47.93 13.44 -7.26
C LEU A 291 -48.93 13.33 -6.10
N LYS A 292 -48.46 13.28 -4.85
CA LYS A 292 -49.34 13.30 -3.68
C LYS A 292 -50.17 14.59 -3.60
N LEU A 293 -49.54 15.74 -3.84
CA LEU A 293 -50.24 17.03 -3.87
C LEU A 293 -51.28 17.12 -5.00
N GLU A 294 -50.94 16.59 -6.18
CA GLU A 294 -51.87 16.52 -7.31
C GLU A 294 -53.07 15.62 -7.01
N ASN A 295 -52.84 14.46 -6.39
CA ASN A 295 -53.90 13.55 -5.96
C ASN A 295 -54.84 14.24 -4.95
N ILE A 296 -54.30 14.88 -3.90
CA ILE A 296 -55.11 15.63 -2.91
C ILE A 296 -55.92 16.76 -3.59
N ARG A 297 -55.32 17.50 -4.53
CA ARG A 297 -56.03 18.55 -5.28
C ARG A 297 -57.17 17.99 -6.12
N SER A 298 -56.99 16.85 -6.77
CA SER A 298 -58.02 16.22 -7.59
C SER A 298 -59.24 15.75 -6.79
N GLN A 299 -59.05 15.45 -5.50
CA GLN A 299 -60.12 14.98 -4.61
C GLN A 299 -61.00 16.11 -4.06
N MET A 300 -60.53 17.36 -4.10
CA MET A 300 -61.40 18.52 -3.84
C MET A 300 -62.09 18.90 -5.15
N ASN A 301 -63.33 18.44 -5.38
CA ASN A 301 -64.12 18.83 -6.55
C ASN A 301 -64.33 20.35 -6.57
N PRO A 302 -63.60 21.13 -7.41
CA PRO A 302 -63.61 22.59 -7.31
C PRO A 302 -65.00 23.15 -7.59
N HIS A 303 -65.76 22.46 -8.45
CA HIS A 303 -67.13 22.83 -8.79
C HIS A 303 -68.09 22.67 -7.61
N PHE A 304 -67.93 21.64 -6.76
CA PHE A 304 -68.73 21.51 -5.55
C PHE A 304 -68.44 22.65 -4.57
N VAL A 305 -67.17 22.97 -4.34
CA VAL A 305 -66.76 24.07 -3.45
C VAL A 305 -67.31 25.41 -3.93
N PHE A 306 -67.19 25.74 -5.22
CA PHE A 306 -67.75 26.98 -5.77
C PHE A 306 -69.29 27.02 -5.67
N ASN A 307 -69.98 25.91 -5.91
CA ASN A 307 -71.44 25.86 -5.81
C ASN A 307 -71.95 26.02 -4.38
N SER A 308 -71.27 25.40 -3.41
CA SER A 308 -71.60 25.55 -2.00
C SER A 308 -71.36 26.98 -1.51
N LEU A 309 -70.28 27.64 -1.96
CA LEU A 309 -70.02 29.05 -1.64
C LEU A 309 -71.07 29.99 -2.24
N ASN A 310 -71.50 29.75 -3.49
CA ASN A 310 -72.58 30.52 -4.11
C ASN A 310 -73.91 30.31 -3.36
N SER A 311 -74.22 29.09 -2.94
CA SER A 311 -75.46 28.82 -2.19
C SER A 311 -75.46 29.52 -0.82
N ILE A 312 -74.31 29.56 -0.14
CA ILE A 312 -74.13 30.34 1.10
C ILE A 312 -74.36 31.83 0.82
N GLN A 313 -73.83 32.35 -0.29
CA GLN A 313 -74.03 33.73 -0.70
C GLN A 313 -75.51 34.02 -0.98
N ASP A 314 -76.22 33.13 -1.66
CA ASP A 314 -77.64 33.27 -1.99
C ASP A 314 -78.52 33.29 -0.73
N PHE A 315 -78.26 32.44 0.27
CA PHE A 315 -78.95 32.48 1.56
C PHE A 315 -78.67 33.77 2.35
N ILE A 316 -77.44 34.30 2.27
CA ILE A 316 -77.09 35.59 2.91
C ILE A 316 -77.84 36.74 2.23
N VAL A 317 -77.89 36.75 0.89
CA VAL A 317 -78.59 37.79 0.11
C VAL A 317 -80.10 37.72 0.30
N SER A 318 -80.66 36.52 0.46
CA SER A 318 -82.09 36.27 0.69
C SER A 318 -82.53 36.49 2.15
N ASN A 319 -81.62 36.94 3.02
CA ASN A 319 -81.83 37.21 4.45
C ASN A 319 -82.19 35.96 5.28
N GLU A 320 -81.79 34.77 4.82
CA GLU A 320 -82.02 33.47 5.47
C GLU A 320 -80.82 33.08 6.35
N ARG A 321 -80.53 33.91 7.34
CA ARG A 321 -79.29 33.82 8.15
C ARG A 321 -79.12 32.48 8.88
N GLU A 322 -80.21 31.88 9.36
CA GLU A 322 -80.16 30.60 10.07
C GLU A 322 -79.82 29.43 9.13
N LEU A 323 -80.41 29.41 7.92
CA LEU A 323 -80.12 28.42 6.88
C LEU A 323 -78.69 28.56 6.36
N ALA A 324 -78.20 29.79 6.14
CA ALA A 324 -76.81 30.03 5.77
C ALA A 324 -75.82 29.50 6.83
N SER A 325 -76.13 29.67 8.12
CA SER A 325 -75.30 29.17 9.22
C SER A 325 -75.31 27.64 9.31
N ASP A 326 -76.47 27.00 9.21
CA ASP A 326 -76.58 25.54 9.23
C ASP A 326 -75.86 24.91 8.01
N TYR A 327 -76.03 25.50 6.83
CA TYR A 327 -75.35 25.09 5.61
C TYR A 327 -73.82 25.19 5.75
N LEU A 328 -73.30 26.30 6.30
CA LEU A 328 -71.87 26.49 6.51
C LEU A 328 -71.28 25.45 7.50
N VAL A 329 -72.00 25.13 8.57
CA VAL A 329 -71.57 24.11 9.55
C VAL A 329 -71.56 22.72 8.90
N LYS A 330 -72.61 22.35 8.16
CA LYS A 330 -72.70 21.08 7.44
C LYS A 330 -71.63 20.96 6.36
N PHE A 331 -71.41 22.02 5.59
CA PHE A 331 -70.34 22.11 4.59
C PHE A 331 -68.95 21.93 5.21
N SER A 332 -68.66 22.65 6.31
CA SER A 332 -67.38 22.53 7.02
C SER A 332 -67.13 21.11 7.55
N ARG A 333 -68.18 20.45 8.06
CA ARG A 333 -68.12 19.05 8.51
C ARG A 333 -67.85 18.09 7.36
N LEU A 334 -68.46 18.32 6.19
CA LEU A 334 -68.27 17.49 5.00
C LEU A 334 -66.84 17.62 4.45
N ILE A 335 -66.33 18.86 4.32
CA ILE A 335 -64.97 19.11 3.85
C ILE A 335 -63.94 18.45 4.78
N ARG A 336 -64.14 18.55 6.11
CA ARG A 336 -63.27 17.86 7.07
C ARG A 336 -63.29 16.33 6.86
N LYS A 337 -64.48 15.74 6.73
CA LYS A 337 -64.62 14.30 6.45
C LYS A 337 -63.93 13.89 5.15
N TYR A 338 -64.06 14.67 4.07
CA TYR A 338 -63.38 14.39 2.80
C TYR A 338 -61.86 14.48 2.92
N LEU A 339 -61.33 15.47 3.66
CA LEU A 339 -59.89 15.60 3.92
C LEU A 339 -59.33 14.50 4.82
N ASP A 340 -60.15 13.99 5.76
CA ASP A 340 -59.77 12.89 6.64
C ASP A 340 -59.80 11.54 5.90
N TYR A 341 -60.87 11.28 5.12
CA TYR A 341 -61.06 10.01 4.40
C TYR A 341 -60.16 9.89 3.16
N SER A 342 -59.79 11.01 2.53
CA SER A 342 -58.83 11.02 1.41
C SER A 342 -57.43 10.56 1.78
N GLN A 343 -57.03 10.71 3.04
CA GLN A 343 -55.73 10.27 3.55
C GLN A 343 -55.71 8.77 3.89
N GLN A 344 -56.86 8.08 3.76
CA GLN A 344 -57.02 6.67 4.09
C GLN A 344 -57.28 5.86 2.81
N ASP A 345 -56.65 4.69 2.71
CA ASP A 345 -56.82 3.79 1.55
C ASP A 345 -58.22 3.14 1.55
N GLU A 346 -58.75 2.78 2.72
CA GLU A 346 -60.08 2.20 2.93
C GLU A 346 -60.79 2.88 4.11
N ILE A 347 -62.12 3.04 4.02
CA ILE A 347 -63.00 3.52 5.10
C ILE A 347 -64.16 2.55 5.32
N THR A 348 -64.85 2.65 6.45
CA THR A 348 -66.03 1.82 6.68
C THR A 348 -67.20 2.26 5.79
N LEU A 349 -68.03 1.30 5.38
CA LEU A 349 -69.27 1.60 4.63
C LEU A 349 -70.16 2.57 5.41
N GLY A 350 -70.17 2.49 6.75
CA GLY A 350 -70.85 3.45 7.61
C GLY A 350 -70.30 4.87 7.49
N GLN A 351 -68.96 5.03 7.45
CA GLN A 351 -68.31 6.33 7.25
C GLN A 351 -68.64 6.94 5.88
N GLU A 352 -68.62 6.14 4.82
CA GLU A 352 -69.02 6.57 3.47
C GLU A 352 -70.49 7.00 3.45
N ILE A 353 -71.41 6.19 3.99
CA ILE A 353 -72.85 6.52 4.05
C ILE A 353 -73.09 7.81 4.86
N ALA A 354 -72.38 7.98 5.98
CA ALA A 354 -72.50 9.20 6.79
C ALA A 354 -72.03 10.46 6.02
N ALA A 355 -70.97 10.34 5.21
CA ALA A 355 -70.53 11.44 4.36
C ALA A 355 -71.52 11.70 3.21
N LEU A 356 -72.03 10.65 2.55
CA LEU A 356 -73.05 10.75 1.50
C LEU A 356 -74.33 11.40 2.00
N LYS A 357 -74.78 11.05 3.21
CA LYS A 357 -75.97 11.64 3.82
C LYS A 357 -75.78 13.14 4.02
N LEU A 358 -74.64 13.56 4.58
CA LEU A 358 -74.32 14.96 4.79
C LEU A 358 -74.20 15.73 3.45
N TYR A 359 -73.65 15.10 2.42
CA TYR A 359 -73.61 15.63 1.06
C TYR A 359 -75.02 15.82 0.46
N LEU A 360 -75.87 14.80 0.55
CA LEU A 360 -77.25 14.85 0.05
C LEU A 360 -78.12 15.85 0.81
N GLU A 361 -77.90 16.03 2.12
CA GLU A 361 -78.55 17.09 2.91
C GLU A 361 -78.20 18.49 2.38
N LEU A 362 -76.91 18.75 2.06
CA LEU A 362 -76.48 20.02 1.50
C LEU A 362 -77.04 20.26 0.09
N GLU A 363 -77.07 19.23 -0.76
CA GLU A 363 -77.68 19.36 -2.10
C GLU A 363 -79.20 19.50 -2.01
N LYS A 364 -79.89 18.86 -1.05
CA LYS A 364 -81.32 19.03 -0.84
C LYS A 364 -81.68 20.47 -0.46
N MET A 365 -80.91 21.09 0.44
CA MET A 365 -81.08 22.51 0.80
C MET A 365 -80.89 23.43 -0.40
N ARG A 366 -79.98 23.10 -1.31
CA ARG A 366 -79.70 23.88 -2.51
C ARG A 366 -80.80 23.78 -3.57
N PHE A 367 -81.59 22.71 -3.53
CA PHE A 367 -82.70 22.46 -4.44
C PHE A 367 -84.06 22.80 -3.82
N ASP A 368 -84.11 23.70 -2.83
CA ASP A 368 -85.34 24.13 -2.15
C ASP A 368 -86.26 22.97 -1.72
N ASP A 369 -85.66 21.90 -1.17
CA ASP A 369 -86.34 20.67 -0.75
C ASP A 369 -87.02 19.83 -1.86
N GLU A 370 -86.81 20.16 -3.14
CA GLU A 370 -87.36 19.38 -4.29
C GLU A 370 -86.65 18.04 -4.54
N LEU A 371 -85.56 17.77 -3.82
CA LEU A 371 -84.80 16.51 -3.87
C LEU A 371 -85.29 15.55 -2.79
N ASP A 372 -85.96 14.48 -3.21
CA ASP A 372 -86.32 13.35 -2.36
C ASP A 372 -85.25 12.25 -2.51
N TYR A 373 -84.61 11.88 -1.40
CA TYR A 373 -83.59 10.83 -1.40
C TYR A 373 -83.89 9.77 -0.36
N SER A 374 -83.61 8.51 -0.69
CA SER A 374 -83.74 7.39 0.23
C SER A 374 -82.46 6.55 0.24
N ILE A 375 -81.93 6.29 1.44
CA ILE A 375 -80.81 5.38 1.65
C ILE A 375 -81.37 4.14 2.34
N LYS A 376 -81.39 3.01 1.63
CA LYS A 376 -81.85 1.72 2.15
C LYS A 376 -80.65 0.83 2.40
N ILE A 377 -80.49 0.42 3.65
CA ILE A 377 -79.44 -0.50 4.07
C ILE A 377 -80.15 -1.80 4.46
N ASP A 378 -79.70 -2.92 3.92
CA ASP A 378 -80.14 -4.24 4.32
C ASP A 378 -79.72 -4.51 5.77
N ASP A 379 -80.66 -4.94 6.63
CA ASP A 379 -80.43 -5.20 8.06
C ASP A 379 -79.36 -6.27 8.31
N THR A 380 -79.06 -7.09 7.30
CA THR A 380 -78.01 -8.12 7.34
C THR A 380 -76.59 -7.55 7.23
N LEU A 381 -76.43 -6.27 6.88
CA LEU A 381 -75.11 -5.62 6.70
C LEU A 381 -74.60 -4.98 7.99
N ASN A 382 -73.41 -5.39 8.44
CA ASN A 382 -72.69 -4.68 9.49
C ASN A 382 -71.80 -3.57 8.89
N ILE A 383 -72.41 -2.40 8.66
CA ILE A 383 -71.77 -1.26 7.98
C ILE A 383 -70.50 -0.72 8.66
N GLU A 384 -70.31 -0.97 9.96
CA GLU A 384 -69.14 -0.52 10.71
C GLU A 384 -67.91 -1.42 10.51
N HIS A 385 -68.09 -2.64 9.99
CA HIS A 385 -67.02 -3.62 9.81
C HIS A 385 -66.67 -3.86 8.33
N ILE A 386 -67.46 -3.32 7.41
CA ILE A 386 -67.24 -3.46 5.97
C ILE A 386 -66.32 -2.34 5.50
N MET A 387 -65.10 -2.70 5.09
CA MET A 387 -64.13 -1.77 4.51
C MET A 387 -64.34 -1.65 3.01
N ILE A 388 -64.46 -0.42 2.52
CA ILE A 388 -64.52 -0.09 1.09
C ILE A 388 -63.47 0.97 0.74
N PRO A 389 -63.02 1.07 -0.52
CA PRO A 389 -62.16 2.15 -0.95
C PRO A 389 -62.77 3.51 -0.57
N SER A 390 -61.95 4.41 -0.05
CA SER A 390 -62.41 5.74 0.39
C SER A 390 -63.11 6.49 -0.76
N LEU A 391 -64.28 7.11 -0.48
CA LEU A 391 -65.01 7.96 -1.42
C LEU A 391 -65.35 7.26 -2.75
N LEU A 392 -65.62 5.95 -2.72
CA LEU A 392 -65.92 5.15 -3.92
C LEU A 392 -67.31 5.45 -4.50
N VAL A 393 -68.29 5.65 -3.63
CA VAL A 393 -69.72 5.74 -4.01
C VAL A 393 -70.05 7.18 -4.40
N GLN A 394 -69.43 8.14 -3.73
CA GLN A 394 -69.64 9.58 -3.91
C GLN A 394 -69.62 10.06 -5.37
N PRO A 395 -68.63 9.70 -6.23
CA PRO A 395 -68.59 10.25 -7.58
C PRO A 395 -69.79 9.86 -8.45
N TYR A 396 -70.40 8.70 -8.17
CA TYR A 396 -71.59 8.24 -8.88
C TYR A 396 -72.85 8.95 -8.40
N VAL A 397 -72.94 9.24 -7.10
CA VAL A 397 -73.98 10.08 -6.51
C VAL A 397 -73.90 11.52 -7.04
N GLU A 398 -72.69 12.10 -7.11
CA GLU A 398 -72.47 13.42 -7.71
C GLU A 398 -72.89 13.46 -9.19
N ASN A 399 -72.54 12.42 -9.95
CA ASN A 399 -72.93 12.32 -11.36
C ASN A 399 -74.46 12.22 -11.52
N ALA A 400 -75.14 11.45 -10.67
CA ALA A 400 -76.60 11.32 -10.67
C ALA A 400 -77.29 12.67 -10.43
N LEU A 401 -76.81 13.45 -9.45
CA LEU A 401 -77.37 14.78 -9.17
C LEU A 401 -77.07 15.79 -10.28
N LYS A 402 -75.80 15.91 -10.69
CA LYS A 402 -75.34 16.92 -11.65
C LYS A 402 -75.86 16.68 -13.07
N HIS A 403 -75.81 15.45 -13.55
CA HIS A 403 -76.12 15.12 -14.94
C HIS A 403 -77.50 14.52 -15.14
N GLY A 404 -78.06 13.86 -14.12
CA GLY A 404 -79.40 13.26 -14.15
C GLY A 404 -80.49 14.22 -13.68
N LEU A 405 -80.36 14.77 -12.47
CA LEU A 405 -81.45 15.45 -11.76
C LEU A 405 -81.47 16.98 -11.91
N MET A 406 -80.32 17.63 -12.14
CA MET A 406 -80.21 19.10 -12.27
C MET A 406 -81.05 19.70 -13.42
N HIS A 407 -81.37 18.91 -14.44
CA HIS A 407 -82.14 19.37 -15.61
C HIS A 407 -83.65 19.05 -15.53
N LYS A 408 -84.09 18.44 -14.44
CA LYS A 408 -85.50 18.09 -14.24
C LYS A 408 -86.16 19.15 -13.33
N PRO A 409 -87.25 19.80 -13.77
CA PRO A 409 -87.87 20.87 -13.01
C PRO A 409 -88.43 20.36 -11.68
N ASN A 410 -89.21 19.27 -11.65
CA ASN A 410 -89.90 18.79 -10.45
C ASN A 410 -89.71 17.28 -10.21
N ASN A 411 -89.93 16.82 -8.96
CA ASN A 411 -89.95 15.40 -8.54
C ASN A 411 -88.60 14.70 -8.75
N ARG A 412 -87.52 15.24 -8.17
CA ARG A 412 -86.17 14.65 -8.24
C ARG A 412 -86.06 13.55 -7.19
N LYS A 413 -85.79 12.31 -7.62
CA LYS A 413 -85.69 11.14 -6.75
C LYS A 413 -84.34 10.46 -6.93
N LEU A 414 -83.66 10.21 -5.80
CA LEU A 414 -82.43 9.42 -5.74
C LEU A 414 -82.58 8.30 -4.71
N MET A 415 -82.32 7.07 -5.11
CA MET A 415 -82.30 5.91 -4.22
C MET A 415 -80.89 5.32 -4.17
N ILE A 416 -80.36 5.14 -2.97
CA ILE A 416 -79.12 4.42 -2.71
C ILE A 416 -79.48 3.17 -1.92
N GLY A 417 -79.25 1.99 -2.49
CA GLY A 417 -79.50 0.70 -1.87
C GLY A 417 -78.20 -0.05 -1.62
N CYS A 418 -77.92 -0.42 -0.38
CA CYS A 418 -76.81 -1.29 -0.02
C CYS A 418 -77.37 -2.66 0.40
N GLY A 419 -76.97 -3.73 -0.27
CA GLY A 419 -77.40 -5.10 0.05
C GLY A 419 -76.33 -6.14 -0.27
N VAL A 420 -76.60 -7.39 0.11
CA VAL A 420 -75.73 -8.54 -0.21
C VAL A 420 -76.39 -9.40 -1.27
N ILE A 421 -75.63 -9.81 -2.29
CA ILE A 421 -76.13 -10.80 -3.26
C ILE A 421 -75.93 -12.20 -2.67
N GLU A 422 -77.05 -12.85 -2.34
CA GLU A 422 -77.24 -13.96 -1.39
C GLU A 422 -76.53 -15.31 -1.71
N ASN A 423 -75.54 -15.34 -2.59
CA ASN A 423 -74.78 -16.57 -2.89
C ASN A 423 -73.27 -16.40 -3.04
N LYS A 424 -72.71 -15.18 -2.89
CA LYS A 424 -71.28 -14.94 -3.17
C LYS A 424 -70.51 -14.08 -2.17
N LYS A 425 -71.09 -13.70 -1.02
CA LYS A 425 -70.50 -12.68 -0.11
C LYS A 425 -70.08 -11.42 -0.90
N ILE A 426 -70.94 -10.91 -1.77
CA ILE A 426 -70.66 -9.72 -2.57
C ILE A 426 -71.56 -8.59 -2.06
N LEU A 427 -70.94 -7.49 -1.67
CA LEU A 427 -71.60 -6.22 -1.41
C LEU A 427 -72.05 -5.63 -2.75
N SER A 428 -73.34 -5.30 -2.85
CA SER A 428 -73.93 -4.61 -3.98
C SER A 428 -74.44 -3.24 -3.52
N ILE A 429 -73.87 -2.18 -4.09
CA ILE A 429 -74.33 -0.81 -3.88
C ILE A 429 -75.03 -0.36 -5.17
N LYS A 430 -76.32 -0.08 -5.09
CA LYS A 430 -77.16 0.38 -6.19
C LYS A 430 -77.50 1.85 -6.02
N ILE A 431 -77.27 2.64 -7.05
CA ILE A 431 -77.59 4.07 -7.09
C ILE A 431 -78.56 4.26 -8.25
N GLU A 432 -79.78 4.68 -7.97
CA GLU A 432 -80.85 4.87 -8.96
C GLU A 432 -81.35 6.30 -8.93
N ASP A 433 -81.30 6.98 -10.08
CA ASP A 433 -81.88 8.30 -10.27
C ASP A 433 -83.04 8.26 -11.25
N ASN A 434 -84.00 9.18 -11.11
CA ASN A 434 -85.14 9.34 -12.03
C ASN A 434 -84.94 10.51 -13.05
N GLY A 435 -83.69 10.79 -13.40
CA GLY A 435 -83.30 11.88 -14.28
C GLY A 435 -83.66 11.66 -15.75
N ILE A 436 -83.20 12.58 -16.60
CA ILE A 436 -83.50 12.59 -18.05
C ILE A 436 -82.73 11.53 -18.87
N GLY A 437 -81.91 10.70 -18.22
CA GLY A 437 -81.06 9.69 -18.84
C GLY A 437 -79.84 10.25 -19.60
N ARG A 438 -78.88 9.37 -19.89
CA ARG A 438 -77.56 9.74 -20.44
C ARG A 438 -77.63 10.36 -21.84
N GLN A 439 -78.48 9.82 -22.72
CA GLN A 439 -78.59 10.27 -24.12
C GLN A 439 -79.12 11.70 -24.22
N GLN A 440 -80.13 12.05 -23.41
CA GLN A 440 -80.73 13.39 -23.41
C GLN A 440 -79.82 14.42 -22.73
N SER A 441 -79.10 14.02 -21.66
CA SER A 441 -78.08 14.84 -21.00
C SER A 441 -76.89 15.15 -21.93
N ALA A 442 -76.46 14.19 -22.76
CA ALA A 442 -75.41 14.39 -23.75
C ALA A 442 -75.80 15.37 -24.87
N LEU A 443 -77.07 15.33 -25.32
CA LEU A 443 -77.61 16.26 -26.32
C LEU A 443 -77.70 17.70 -25.81
N LEU A 444 -78.15 17.91 -24.57
CA LEU A 444 -78.22 19.24 -23.95
C LEU A 444 -76.84 19.88 -23.71
N ASN A 445 -75.82 19.07 -23.38
CA ASN A 445 -74.46 19.55 -23.19
C ASN A 445 -73.77 19.93 -24.52
N ARG A 446 -74.03 19.21 -25.62
CA ARG A 446 -73.57 19.59 -26.97
C ARG A 446 -74.14 20.94 -27.42
N ASN A 447 -75.43 21.20 -27.17
CA ASN A 447 -76.09 22.45 -27.57
C ASN A 447 -75.64 23.70 -26.79
N ARG A 448 -74.98 23.53 -25.63
CA ARG A 448 -74.48 24.65 -24.78
C ARG A 448 -72.98 24.95 -24.94
N GLY A 449 -72.29 24.34 -25.91
CA GLY A 449 -70.86 24.60 -26.17
C GLY A 449 -69.90 24.19 -25.04
N ARG A 450 -70.38 23.53 -23.98
CA ARG A 450 -69.56 23.02 -22.88
C ARG A 450 -69.10 21.60 -23.21
N SER A 451 -68.00 21.50 -23.95
CA SER A 451 -67.30 20.23 -24.15
C SER A 451 -66.49 19.85 -22.91
N HIS A 452 -67.15 19.56 -21.79
CA HIS A 452 -66.54 18.80 -20.69
C HIS A 452 -66.93 17.33 -20.88
N THR A 453 -66.25 16.66 -21.81
CA THR A 453 -66.36 15.22 -22.00
C THR A 453 -65.67 14.48 -20.84
N SER A 454 -66.46 13.74 -20.06
CA SER A 454 -66.10 12.47 -19.39
C SER A 454 -64.80 12.36 -18.58
N PHE A 455 -64.25 13.46 -18.04
CA PHE A 455 -63.06 13.41 -17.17
C PHE A 455 -63.36 12.62 -15.88
N SER A 456 -64.54 12.80 -15.30
CA SER A 456 -64.92 12.14 -14.03
C SER A 456 -65.08 10.62 -14.17
N THR A 457 -65.58 10.12 -15.30
CA THR A 457 -65.85 8.68 -15.48
C THR A 457 -64.57 7.89 -15.79
N ALA A 458 -63.63 8.48 -16.53
CA ALA A 458 -62.34 7.85 -16.83
C ALA A 458 -61.48 7.69 -15.56
N VAL A 459 -61.40 8.75 -14.74
CA VAL A 459 -60.64 8.75 -13.47
C VAL A 459 -61.23 7.73 -12.47
N ASN A 460 -62.55 7.59 -12.41
CA ASN A 460 -63.18 6.62 -11.51
C ASN A 460 -63.02 5.16 -11.96
N ASN A 461 -63.06 4.89 -13.27
CA ASN A 461 -62.80 3.56 -13.82
C ASN A 461 -61.32 3.16 -13.69
N GLU A 462 -60.40 4.12 -13.86
CA GLU A 462 -58.98 3.93 -13.61
C GLU A 462 -58.72 3.65 -12.12
N ARG A 463 -59.41 4.35 -11.20
CA ARG A 463 -59.36 4.08 -9.75
C ARG A 463 -59.86 2.69 -9.37
N ALA A 464 -60.97 2.23 -9.95
CA ALA A 464 -61.47 0.88 -9.74
C ALA A 464 -60.50 -0.20 -10.26
N SER A 465 -59.81 0.10 -11.37
CA SER A 465 -58.79 -0.78 -11.96
C SER A 465 -57.52 -0.86 -11.10
N LEU A 466 -57.05 0.28 -10.57
CA LEU A 466 -55.89 0.34 -9.66
C LEU A 466 -56.17 -0.38 -8.33
N TYR A 467 -57.38 -0.25 -7.79
CA TYR A 467 -57.76 -0.99 -6.57
C TYR A 467 -57.78 -2.51 -6.79
N LYS A 468 -58.23 -2.97 -7.97
CA LYS A 468 -58.16 -4.39 -8.36
C LYS A 468 -56.71 -4.90 -8.38
N GLU A 469 -55.78 -4.09 -8.88
CA GLU A 469 -54.36 -4.45 -8.98
C GLU A 469 -53.64 -4.42 -7.62
N GLN A 470 -53.98 -3.46 -6.76
CA GLN A 470 -53.34 -3.26 -5.45
C GLN A 470 -53.85 -4.22 -4.36
N PHE A 471 -55.15 -4.57 -4.37
CA PHE A 471 -55.78 -5.35 -3.29
C PHE A 471 -56.31 -6.72 -3.74
N ASN A 472 -56.14 -7.08 -5.02
CA ASN A 472 -56.63 -8.33 -5.61
C ASN A 472 -58.14 -8.57 -5.41
N LYS A 473 -58.92 -7.49 -5.28
CA LYS A 473 -60.39 -7.51 -5.13
C LYS A 473 -61.02 -6.93 -6.39
N PRO A 474 -61.78 -7.71 -7.19
CA PRO A 474 -62.48 -7.15 -8.35
C PRO A 474 -63.58 -6.20 -7.89
N VAL A 475 -63.50 -4.94 -8.33
CA VAL A 475 -64.61 -3.98 -8.28
C VAL A 475 -65.24 -3.97 -9.66
N ASP A 476 -66.50 -4.38 -9.76
CA ASP A 476 -67.24 -4.32 -11.03
C ASP A 476 -68.33 -3.25 -10.93
N ILE A 477 -68.37 -2.38 -11.93
CA ILE A 477 -69.26 -1.20 -11.99
C ILE A 477 -70.07 -1.31 -13.27
N VAL A 478 -71.36 -1.57 -13.10
CA VAL A 478 -72.31 -1.69 -14.21
C VAL A 478 -73.23 -0.47 -14.20
N ILE A 479 -73.35 0.20 -15.34
CA ILE A 479 -74.21 1.39 -15.52
C ILE A 479 -75.29 1.04 -16.54
N GLU A 480 -76.55 1.09 -16.12
CA GLU A 480 -77.74 0.79 -16.92
C GLU A 480 -78.63 2.04 -17.05
N ASP A 481 -79.16 2.30 -18.25
CA ASP A 481 -80.17 3.35 -18.44
C ASP A 481 -81.57 2.75 -18.21
N LEU A 482 -82.40 3.38 -17.38
CA LEU A 482 -83.79 2.96 -17.14
C LEU A 482 -84.70 3.57 -18.22
N VAL A 483 -85.47 2.75 -18.91
CA VAL A 483 -86.40 3.19 -19.98
C VAL A 483 -87.83 2.83 -19.56
N ASN A 484 -88.73 3.81 -19.55
CA ASN A 484 -90.18 3.59 -19.41
C ASN A 484 -90.84 4.04 -20.72
N ASP A 485 -91.63 3.17 -21.34
CA ASP A 485 -92.44 3.47 -22.54
C ASP A 485 -91.65 4.12 -23.71
N GLY A 486 -90.40 3.67 -23.91
CA GLY A 486 -89.51 4.17 -24.98
C GLY A 486 -88.85 5.52 -24.72
N GLN A 487 -89.08 6.15 -23.56
CA GLN A 487 -88.40 7.36 -23.12
C GLN A 487 -87.46 7.07 -21.93
N ALA A 488 -86.30 7.75 -21.91
CA ALA A 488 -85.33 7.60 -20.84
C ALA A 488 -85.89 8.13 -19.52
N SER A 489 -85.94 7.27 -18.49
CA SER A 489 -86.60 7.51 -17.21
C SER A 489 -85.62 7.55 -16.02
N GLY A 490 -84.31 7.40 -16.26
CA GLY A 490 -83.29 7.44 -15.21
C GLY A 490 -82.00 6.68 -15.52
N THR A 491 -81.09 6.61 -14.56
CA THR A 491 -79.87 5.79 -14.61
C THR A 491 -79.76 4.93 -13.35
N ARG A 492 -79.32 3.68 -13.50
CA ARG A 492 -78.94 2.78 -12.41
C ARG A 492 -77.45 2.47 -12.49
N VAL A 493 -76.71 2.75 -11.42
CA VAL A 493 -75.32 2.33 -11.26
C VAL A 493 -75.27 1.25 -10.20
N THR A 494 -74.72 0.08 -10.54
CA THR A 494 -74.50 -1.03 -9.61
C THR A 494 -73.01 -1.24 -9.43
N ILE A 495 -72.53 -1.04 -8.21
CA ILE A 495 -71.14 -1.29 -7.80
C ILE A 495 -71.13 -2.59 -7.01
N THR A 496 -70.30 -3.55 -7.42
CA THR A 496 -70.14 -4.83 -6.73
C THR A 496 -68.71 -5.02 -6.22
N LEU A 497 -68.61 -5.43 -4.95
CA LEU A 497 -67.36 -5.61 -4.22
C LEU A 497 -67.41 -6.93 -3.44
N PRO A 498 -66.36 -7.76 -3.45
CA PRO A 498 -66.31 -8.93 -2.58
C PRO A 498 -66.18 -8.48 -1.11
N LEU A 499 -67.02 -9.03 -0.23
CA LEU A 499 -66.89 -8.92 1.21
C LEU A 499 -65.78 -9.87 1.67
N ASN A 500 -64.94 -9.40 2.59
CA ASN A 500 -63.90 -10.20 3.25
C ASN A 500 -64.50 -11.32 4.12
#